data_AF-A0A7V4GAI5-F1
#
_entry.id   AF-A0A7V4GAI5-F1
#
_cell.length_a   1.000
_cell.length_b   1.000
_cell.length_c   1.000
_cell.angle_alpha   90.00
_cell.angle_beta   90.00
_cell.angle_gamma   90.00
#
_symmetry.space_group_name_H-M   'P 1'
#
loop_
_entity.id
_entity.type
_entity.pdbx_description
1 polymer ?
#
loop_
_entity_poly.entity_id
_entity_poly.type
_entity_poly.pdbx_seq_one_letter_code
_entity_poly.pdbx_strand_id
1 'polypeptide(L)'
;MCCFHHDSVTVGSPSPGSGTRLLRPHHANVARRLVKTPKLHLLDPGLLCYLREIGRPEDRSIHPARGAVFESWVVSEVLKSGQNLGGNLPLYFWRDHAGHEIDLLVGAPPQAVPIEAKSGATLTREAFRGLAYWRTLVGGGSAAGWLVHGGEETQERAEGRAVSWREIDRCLQDLRPAAPGDPAAGGPERGSGRRRSPQGVPPRRTIG
;
A
#
# COMPACT_ATOMS: atom_id res chain seq x y z
N MET A 1 -12.62 14.16 -33.03
CA MET A 1 -11.71 13.06 -32.64
C MET A 1 -10.80 13.63 -31.56
N CYS A 2 -11.23 13.52 -30.29
CA CYS A 2 -10.56 14.17 -29.16
C CYS A 2 -9.30 13.38 -28.78
N CYS A 3 -8.15 14.04 -28.90
CA CYS A 3 -6.90 13.60 -28.31
C CYS A 3 -6.99 13.76 -26.79
N PHE A 4 -6.88 12.66 -26.04
CA PHE A 4 -6.72 12.70 -24.59
C PHE A 4 -5.31 13.21 -24.28
N HIS A 5 -5.21 14.51 -23.95
CA HIS A 5 -4.14 15.02 -23.09
C HIS A 5 -4.51 14.62 -21.65
N HIS A 6 -3.82 13.61 -21.14
CA HIS A 6 -3.77 13.37 -19.70
C HIS A 6 -2.37 13.77 -19.26
N ASP A 7 -2.24 15.04 -18.86
CA ASP A 7 -1.03 15.55 -18.19
C ASP A 7 -0.85 14.76 -16.90
N SER A 8 -0.10 13.67 -17.03
CA SER A 8 0.50 12.95 -15.93
C SER A 8 1.64 13.82 -15.48
N VAL A 9 1.36 14.79 -14.60
CA VAL A 9 2.40 15.59 -13.97
C VAL A 9 3.30 14.63 -13.20
N THR A 10 4.42 14.26 -13.81
CA THR A 10 5.56 13.60 -13.19
C THR A 10 6.23 14.61 -12.26
N VAL A 11 5.60 14.85 -11.09
CA VAL A 11 6.29 15.53 -9.99
C VAL A 11 7.33 14.55 -9.46
N GLY A 12 8.60 14.97 -9.54
CA GLY A 12 9.78 14.12 -9.51
C GLY A 12 9.86 13.11 -8.37
N SER A 13 10.56 12.01 -8.64
CA SER A 13 11.06 11.13 -7.59
C SER A 13 11.77 11.96 -6.52
N PRO A 14 11.55 11.66 -5.22
CA PRO A 14 12.25 12.39 -4.16
C PRO A 14 13.76 12.26 -4.36
N SER A 15 14.48 13.38 -4.23
CA SER A 15 15.94 13.35 -4.15
C SER A 15 16.34 12.51 -2.92
N PRO A 16 17.26 11.54 -3.06
CA PRO A 16 17.84 10.85 -1.92
C PRO A 16 18.57 11.88 -1.04
N GLY A 17 17.97 12.26 0.09
CA GLY A 17 18.54 13.27 1.00
C GLY A 17 17.52 14.14 1.77
N SER A 18 16.25 14.16 1.38
CA SER A 18 15.23 14.88 2.18
C SER A 18 14.90 14.11 3.46
N GLY A 19 15.20 14.67 4.64
CA GLY A 19 14.81 14.11 5.96
C GLY A 19 13.29 14.08 6.23
N THR A 20 12.48 14.43 5.23
CA THR A 20 11.01 14.46 5.30
C THR A 20 10.37 13.77 4.10
N ARG A 21 9.20 13.16 4.30
CA ARG A 21 8.38 12.53 3.26
C ARG A 21 6.94 13.01 3.34
N LEU A 22 6.42 13.52 2.22
CA LEU A 22 5.00 13.75 2.02
C LEU A 22 4.37 12.52 1.37
N LEU A 23 3.54 11.79 2.12
CA LEU A 23 2.72 10.73 1.55
C LEU A 23 1.48 11.36 0.94
N ARG A 24 1.31 11.16 -0.37
CA ARG A 24 0.13 11.66 -1.09
C ARG A 24 -1.05 10.71 -0.86
N PRO A 25 -2.28 11.24 -0.83
CA PRO A 25 -3.47 10.39 -0.81
C PRO A 25 -3.52 9.58 -2.11
N HIS A 26 -3.86 8.28 -2.05
CA HIS A 26 -4.07 7.53 -3.28
C HIS A 26 -5.39 7.97 -3.97
N HIS A 27 -5.34 8.37 -5.25
CA HIS A 27 -6.44 9.07 -5.92
C HIS A 27 -7.19 8.28 -7.01
N ALA A 28 -6.69 7.11 -7.46
CA ALA A 28 -7.18 6.45 -8.68
C ALA A 28 -8.51 5.66 -8.55
N ASN A 29 -9.32 5.97 -7.52
CA ASN A 29 -10.61 5.37 -7.13
C ASN A 29 -10.56 4.06 -6.32
N VAL A 30 -10.52 4.26 -5.00
CA VAL A 30 -10.94 3.32 -3.95
C VAL A 30 -12.13 4.02 -3.23
N ALA A 31 -13.28 4.02 -3.90
CA ALA A 31 -14.31 5.08 -3.91
C ALA A 31 -14.92 5.48 -2.54
N ARG A 32 -15.07 6.75 -2.14
CA ARG A 32 -15.03 8.03 -2.84
C ARG A 32 -14.29 9.06 -1.98
N ARG A 33 -13.06 9.35 -2.39
CA ARG A 33 -12.20 10.49 -2.03
C ARG A 33 -11.84 10.65 -0.54
N LEU A 34 -10.53 10.87 -0.38
CA LEU A 34 -9.81 10.99 0.85
C LEU A 34 -9.74 12.44 1.34
N VAL A 35 -9.47 12.59 2.63
CA VAL A 35 -8.85 13.82 3.17
C VAL A 35 -7.67 14.20 2.28
N LYS A 36 -7.71 15.42 1.70
CA LYS A 36 -6.77 15.85 0.65
C LYS A 36 -5.40 16.24 1.18
N THR A 37 -5.28 16.43 2.49
CA THR A 37 -4.03 16.86 3.13
C THR A 37 -3.06 15.69 3.15
N PRO A 38 -1.89 15.80 2.48
CA PRO A 38 -0.84 14.80 2.58
C PRO A 38 -0.42 14.58 4.03
N LYS A 39 -0.08 13.35 4.39
CA LYS A 39 0.60 13.09 5.66
C LYS A 39 2.09 13.45 5.52
N LEU A 40 2.60 14.30 6.42
CA LEU A 40 4.02 14.62 6.52
C LEU A 40 4.66 13.70 7.56
N HIS A 41 5.64 12.92 7.13
CA HIS A 41 6.47 12.10 8.01
C HIS A 41 7.90 12.66 8.06
N LEU A 42 8.43 12.81 9.27
CA LEU A 42 9.85 13.01 9.49
C LEU A 42 10.52 11.63 9.47
N LEU A 43 11.53 11.47 8.63
CA LEU A 43 12.21 10.19 8.44
C LEU A 43 13.28 9.92 9.49
N ASP A 44 13.59 10.91 10.32
CA ASP A 44 14.43 10.79 11.51
C ASP A 44 13.52 10.78 12.76
N PRO A 45 13.31 9.62 13.40
CA PRO A 45 12.52 9.50 14.62
C PRO A 45 13.16 10.25 15.79
N GLY A 46 14.48 10.39 15.83
CA GLY A 46 15.20 11.13 16.87
C GLY A 46 14.93 12.63 16.77
N LEU A 47 15.02 13.19 15.56
CA LEU A 47 14.62 14.56 15.29
C LEU A 47 13.13 14.79 15.58
N LEU A 48 12.27 13.84 15.19
CA LEU A 48 10.84 13.92 15.50
C LEU A 48 10.58 13.90 17.01
N CYS A 49 11.27 13.03 17.77
CA CYS A 49 11.16 13.00 19.23
C CYS A 49 11.60 14.34 19.83
N TYR A 50 12.71 14.90 19.36
CA TYR A 50 13.20 16.21 19.80
C TYR A 50 12.17 17.33 19.55
N LEU A 51 11.61 17.41 18.33
CA LEU A 51 10.60 18.41 17.97
C LEU A 51 9.26 18.22 18.69
N ARG A 52 8.99 17.02 19.21
CA ARG A 52 7.79 16.70 20.00
C ARG A 52 8.06 16.75 21.51
N GLU A 53 9.22 17.27 21.91
CA GLU A 53 9.65 17.41 23.31
C GLU A 53 9.66 16.07 24.08
N ILE A 54 9.85 14.96 23.36
CA ILE A 54 10.01 13.62 23.94
C ILE A 54 11.46 13.47 24.39
N GLY A 55 11.78 14.11 25.51
CA GLY A 55 13.16 14.22 26.01
C GLY A 55 13.63 13.01 26.80
N ARG A 56 12.74 12.33 27.54
CA ARG A 56 13.14 11.25 28.45
C ARG A 56 12.66 9.87 27.99
N PRO A 57 13.48 8.81 28.15
CA PRO A 57 13.08 7.43 27.81
C PRO A 57 11.78 6.97 28.48
N GLU A 58 11.55 7.39 29.72
CA GLU A 58 10.40 6.99 30.53
C GLU A 58 9.10 7.55 29.96
N ASP A 59 9.14 8.76 29.42
CA ASP A 59 7.99 9.45 28.82
C ASP A 59 7.54 8.78 27.51
N ARG A 60 8.45 8.11 26.78
CA ARG A 60 8.15 7.50 25.47
C ARG A 60 7.02 6.49 25.52
N SER A 61 6.86 5.80 26.65
CA SER A 61 5.87 4.73 26.79
C SER A 61 4.43 5.25 26.84
N ILE A 62 4.23 6.43 27.41
CA ILE A 62 2.93 7.07 27.68
C ILE A 62 2.69 8.34 26.86
N HIS A 63 3.69 8.84 26.14
CA HIS A 63 3.58 10.09 25.40
C HIS A 63 2.52 10.01 24.29
N PRO A 64 1.59 10.98 24.19
CA PRO A 64 0.53 10.98 23.17
C PRO A 64 1.04 10.89 21.73
N ALA A 65 2.26 11.39 21.47
CA ALA A 65 2.86 11.34 20.14
C ALA A 65 3.55 10.01 19.78
N ARG A 66 3.62 9.04 20.70
CA ARG A 66 4.28 7.74 20.48
C ARG A 66 3.78 7.03 19.23
N GLY A 67 2.46 7.01 19.01
CA GLY A 67 1.84 6.41 17.83
C GLY A 67 2.35 7.05 16.53
N ALA A 68 2.30 8.38 16.45
CA ALA A 68 2.76 9.13 15.27
C ALA A 68 4.27 8.98 14.99
N VAL A 69 5.09 8.86 16.05
CA VAL A 69 6.52 8.55 15.93
C VAL A 69 6.72 7.15 15.34
N PHE A 70 5.98 6.16 15.86
CA PHE A 70 6.06 4.79 15.39
C PHE A 70 5.59 4.65 13.93
N GLU A 71 4.46 5.27 13.56
CA GLU A 71 4.01 5.36 12.16
C GLU A 71 5.08 5.95 11.24
N SER A 72 5.70 7.06 11.65
CA SER A 72 6.75 7.72 10.85
C SER A 72 8.00 6.86 10.72
N TRP A 73 8.37 6.13 11.77
CA TRP A 73 9.46 5.16 11.72
C TRP A 73 9.16 4.01 10.76
N VAL A 74 7.95 3.43 10.80
CA VAL A 74 7.52 2.39 9.85
C VAL A 74 7.61 2.88 8.40
N VAL A 75 7.15 4.10 8.11
CA VAL A 75 7.28 4.72 6.77
C VAL A 75 8.74 4.86 6.35
N SER A 76 9.63 5.25 7.27
CA SER A 76 11.08 5.30 7.04
C SER A 76 11.64 3.94 6.66
N GLU A 77 11.32 2.88 7.40
CA GLU A 77 11.88 1.54 7.14
C GLU A 77 11.41 1.00 5.78
N VAL A 78 10.14 1.22 5.42
CA VAL A 78 9.61 0.83 4.11
C VAL A 78 10.30 1.57 2.97
N LEU A 79 10.56 2.89 3.14
CA LEU A 79 11.30 3.68 2.17
C LEU A 79 12.73 3.17 1.97
N LYS A 80 13.45 2.95 3.07
CA LYS A 80 14.83 2.42 3.04
C LYS A 80 14.88 1.06 2.37
N SER A 81 13.93 0.18 2.70
CA SER A 81 13.85 -1.14 2.06
C SER A 81 13.64 -1.03 0.56
N GLY A 82 12.72 -0.18 0.09
CA GLY A 82 12.51 0.05 -1.34
C GLY A 82 13.78 0.50 -2.05
N GLN A 83 14.51 1.46 -1.46
CA GLN A 83 15.79 1.95 -1.98
C GLN A 83 16.86 0.85 -2.01
N ASN A 84 16.96 0.04 -0.96
CA ASN A 84 17.89 -1.08 -0.87
C ASN A 84 17.60 -2.19 -1.89
N LEU A 85 16.32 -2.34 -2.29
CA LEU A 85 15.89 -3.27 -3.35
C LEU A 85 16.11 -2.71 -4.76
N GLY A 86 16.74 -1.54 -4.91
CA GLY A 86 17.09 -0.95 -6.21
C GLY A 86 15.92 -0.29 -6.93
N GLY A 87 14.82 0.02 -6.22
CA GLY A 87 13.61 0.59 -6.81
C GLY A 87 13.03 1.75 -6.01
N ASN A 88 12.10 2.48 -6.63
CA ASN A 88 11.25 3.43 -5.91
C ASN A 88 9.90 2.77 -5.70
N LEU A 89 9.61 2.32 -4.46
CA LEU A 89 8.31 1.78 -4.11
C LEU A 89 7.28 2.93 -4.07
N PRO A 90 6.17 2.87 -4.84
CA PRO A 90 5.10 3.82 -4.71
C PRO A 90 4.49 3.72 -3.31
N LEU A 91 4.52 4.82 -2.55
CA LEU A 91 3.97 4.88 -1.20
C LEU A 91 2.84 5.89 -1.13
N TYR A 92 1.71 5.47 -0.58
CA TYR A 92 0.54 6.30 -0.38
C TYR A 92 -0.03 6.10 1.02
N PHE A 93 -0.93 6.97 1.45
CA PHE A 93 -1.84 6.67 2.55
C PHE A 93 -3.28 6.63 2.01
N TRP A 94 -4.17 6.01 2.78
CA TRP A 94 -5.59 6.00 2.44
C TRP A 94 -6.45 6.32 3.65
N ARG A 95 -7.46 7.17 3.46
CA ARG A 95 -8.44 7.52 4.49
C ARG A 95 -9.76 7.97 3.87
N ASP A 96 -10.89 7.39 4.24
CA ASP A 96 -12.19 7.86 3.74
C ASP A 96 -12.82 8.97 4.61
N HIS A 97 -13.98 9.46 4.17
CA HIS A 97 -14.78 10.44 4.91
C HIS A 97 -15.46 9.88 6.17
N ALA A 98 -15.63 8.56 6.28
CA ALA A 98 -16.18 7.90 7.46
C ALA A 98 -15.12 7.71 8.57
N GLY A 99 -13.84 7.97 8.27
CA GLY A 99 -12.73 7.88 9.21
C GLY A 99 -12.00 6.53 9.19
N HIS A 100 -12.30 5.65 8.23
CA HIS A 100 -11.47 4.46 8.00
C HIS A 100 -10.13 4.90 7.42
N GLU A 101 -9.05 4.27 7.86
CA GLU A 101 -7.69 4.71 7.56
C GLU A 101 -6.76 3.50 7.39
N ILE A 102 -5.86 3.62 6.42
CA ILE A 102 -4.68 2.77 6.23
C ILE A 102 -3.47 3.69 6.25
N ASP A 103 -2.57 3.46 7.21
CA ASP A 103 -1.43 4.34 7.47
C ASP A 103 -0.50 4.40 6.27
N LEU A 104 -0.27 3.26 5.60
CA LEU A 104 0.61 3.15 4.46
C LEU A 104 0.11 2.09 3.46
N LEU A 105 0.16 2.43 2.17
CA LEU A 105 -0.03 1.53 1.06
C LEU A 105 1.29 1.42 0.30
N VAL A 106 1.79 0.20 0.13
CA VAL A 106 2.98 -0.08 -0.68
C VAL A 106 2.55 -0.62 -2.03
N GLY A 107 2.91 0.07 -3.11
CA GLY A 107 2.45 -0.20 -4.47
C GLY A 107 1.15 0.52 -4.82
N ALA A 108 0.51 0.09 -5.90
CA ALA A 108 -0.74 0.65 -6.38
C ALA A 108 -1.90 -0.35 -6.19
N PRO A 109 -3.06 0.08 -5.69
CA PRO A 109 -4.28 -0.73 -5.68
C PRO A 109 -4.65 -1.25 -7.09
N PRO A 110 -5.32 -2.42 -7.19
CA PRO A 110 -5.78 -3.25 -6.08
C PRO A 110 -4.69 -4.12 -5.45
N GLN A 111 -3.50 -4.23 -6.04
CA GLN A 111 -2.41 -5.11 -5.55
C GLN A 111 -1.56 -4.50 -4.44
N ALA A 112 -1.87 -3.27 -4.00
CA ALA A 112 -1.13 -2.63 -2.92
C ALA A 112 -1.18 -3.46 -1.63
N VAL A 113 -0.06 -3.53 -0.93
CA VAL A 113 0.01 -4.10 0.41
C VAL A 113 -0.38 -3.01 1.41
N PRO A 114 -1.52 -3.17 2.13
CA PRO A 114 -1.90 -2.23 3.18
C PRO A 114 -1.10 -2.53 4.45
N ILE A 115 -0.55 -1.49 5.04
CA ILE A 115 0.21 -1.53 6.29
C ILE A 115 -0.47 -0.61 7.31
N GLU A 116 -0.76 -1.15 8.48
CA GLU A 116 -1.28 -0.44 9.65
C GLU A 116 -0.22 -0.51 10.77
N ALA A 117 0.06 0.60 11.45
CA ALA A 117 1.13 0.68 12.45
C ALA A 117 0.55 0.93 13.86
N LYS A 118 0.92 0.10 14.83
CA LYS A 118 0.47 0.21 16.23
C LYS A 118 1.65 0.15 17.17
N SER A 119 1.94 1.25 17.87
CA SER A 119 3.09 1.30 18.78
C SER A 119 2.99 0.38 20.01
N GLY A 120 1.80 -0.19 20.29
CA GLY A 120 1.56 -1.11 21.40
C GLY A 120 2.03 -2.54 21.10
N ALA A 121 2.38 -3.29 22.15
CA ALA A 121 2.79 -4.69 22.03
C ALA A 121 1.59 -5.64 21.97
N THR A 122 0.51 -5.32 22.69
CA THR A 122 -0.70 -6.14 22.76
C THR A 122 -1.57 -5.92 21.53
N LEU A 123 -1.85 -6.99 20.82
CA LEU A 123 -2.71 -6.97 19.64
C LEU A 123 -4.10 -7.51 19.95
N THR A 124 -5.11 -6.69 19.67
CA THR A 124 -6.52 -7.09 19.74
C THR A 124 -7.08 -7.22 18.32
N ARG A 125 -8.25 -7.85 18.13
CA ARG A 125 -8.88 -7.92 16.80
C ARG A 125 -9.19 -6.55 16.23
N GLU A 126 -9.53 -5.60 17.09
CA GLU A 126 -9.83 -4.21 16.72
C GLU A 126 -8.63 -3.52 16.08
N ALA A 127 -7.41 -3.94 16.39
CA ALA A 127 -6.19 -3.42 15.77
C ALA A 127 -6.11 -3.73 14.26
N PHE A 128 -6.86 -4.72 13.77
CA PHE A 128 -6.91 -5.13 12.36
C PHE A 128 -8.13 -4.58 11.60
N ARG A 129 -8.98 -3.77 12.26
CA ARG A 129 -10.24 -3.30 11.65
C ARG A 129 -10.01 -2.54 10.34
N GLY A 130 -8.93 -1.76 10.24
CA GLY A 130 -8.58 -1.00 9.05
C GLY A 130 -8.25 -1.95 7.90
N LEU A 131 -7.35 -2.90 8.14
CA LEU A 131 -6.99 -3.96 7.18
C LEU A 131 -8.20 -4.80 6.73
N ALA A 132 -9.06 -5.20 7.67
CA ALA A 132 -10.27 -5.95 7.37
C ALA A 132 -11.23 -5.16 6.47
N TYR A 133 -11.46 -3.88 6.78
CA TYR A 133 -12.28 -2.98 5.96
C TYR A 133 -11.66 -2.76 4.58
N TRP A 134 -10.35 -2.53 4.51
CA TRP A 134 -9.65 -2.38 3.23
C TRP A 134 -9.86 -3.60 2.34
N ARG A 135 -9.73 -4.82 2.89
CA ARG A 135 -9.95 -6.06 2.16
C ARG A 135 -11.37 -6.19 1.59
N THR A 136 -12.40 -5.71 2.27
CA THR A 136 -13.76 -5.70 1.70
C THR A 136 -13.90 -4.70 0.56
N LEU A 137 -13.19 -3.58 0.64
CA LEU A 137 -13.23 -2.48 -0.32
C LEU A 137 -12.55 -2.82 -1.66
N VAL A 138 -11.40 -3.48 -1.62
CA VAL A 138 -10.66 -3.87 -2.84
C VAL A 138 -10.99 -5.29 -3.32
N GLY A 139 -11.74 -6.06 -2.52
CA GLY A 139 -12.08 -7.46 -2.81
C GLY A 139 -10.90 -8.43 -2.70
N GLY A 140 -11.07 -9.64 -3.24
CA GLY A 140 -10.05 -10.70 -3.19
C GLY A 140 -8.78 -10.45 -4.02
N GLY A 141 -8.64 -9.26 -4.63
CA GLY A 141 -7.45 -8.87 -5.40
C GLY A 141 -6.34 -8.21 -4.58
N SER A 142 -6.56 -7.93 -3.29
CA SER A 142 -5.53 -7.37 -2.39
C SER A 142 -4.49 -8.41 -2.01
N ALA A 143 -3.24 -7.98 -1.92
CA ALA A 143 -2.26 -8.68 -1.10
C ALA A 143 -2.71 -8.69 0.39
N ALA A 144 -2.25 -9.69 1.14
CA ALA A 144 -2.49 -9.77 2.57
C ALA A 144 -1.93 -8.53 3.29
N GLY A 145 -2.72 -7.93 4.18
CA GLY A 145 -2.34 -6.74 4.93
C GLY A 145 -1.39 -7.03 6.07
N TRP A 146 -0.55 -6.04 6.42
CA TRP A 146 0.40 -6.13 7.52
C TRP A 146 0.01 -5.18 8.65
N LEU A 147 0.08 -5.67 9.88
CA LEU A 147 -0.02 -4.86 11.08
C LEU A 147 1.35 -4.81 11.76
N VAL A 148 2.09 -3.72 11.62
CA VAL A 148 3.38 -3.56 12.29
C VAL A 148 3.15 -3.12 13.73
N HIS A 149 3.76 -3.80 14.70
CA HIS A 149 3.49 -3.52 16.11
C HIS A 149 4.72 -3.52 17.02
N GLY A 150 4.59 -2.86 18.18
CA GLY A 150 5.65 -2.74 19.18
C GLY A 150 5.86 -3.98 20.05
N GLY A 151 5.38 -5.15 19.62
CA GLY A 151 5.60 -6.43 20.30
C GLY A 151 6.83 -7.14 19.75
N GLU A 152 7.25 -8.21 20.42
CA GLU A 152 8.51 -8.89 20.11
C GLU A 152 8.38 -9.93 18.98
N GLU A 153 7.20 -10.54 18.83
CA GLU A 153 6.97 -11.69 17.95
C GLU A 153 6.11 -11.33 16.72
N THR A 154 6.51 -11.86 15.56
CA THR A 154 5.69 -11.86 14.34
C THR A 154 4.74 -13.04 14.35
N GLN A 155 3.50 -12.84 13.91
CA GLN A 155 2.44 -13.84 13.96
C GLN A 155 1.50 -13.74 12.75
N GLU A 156 1.10 -14.90 12.21
CA GLU A 156 0.02 -14.98 11.22
C GLU A 156 -1.35 -14.94 11.92
N ARG A 157 -2.30 -14.19 11.35
CA ARG A 157 -3.68 -14.08 11.82
C ARG A 157 -4.64 -14.21 10.64
N ALA A 158 -5.92 -14.47 10.91
CA ALA A 158 -6.93 -14.57 9.86
C ALA A 158 -7.12 -13.25 9.10
N GLU A 159 -6.89 -12.14 9.79
CA GLU A 159 -7.04 -10.77 9.29
C GLU A 159 -5.82 -10.26 8.51
N GLY A 160 -4.64 -10.88 8.69
CA GLY A 160 -3.38 -10.47 8.07
C GLY A 160 -2.16 -10.91 8.87
N ARG A 161 -0.98 -10.41 8.47
CA ARG A 161 0.29 -10.70 9.15
C ARG A 161 0.58 -9.62 10.19
N ALA A 162 0.72 -9.98 11.46
CA ALA A 162 1.20 -9.06 12.49
C ALA A 162 2.72 -9.15 12.55
N VAL A 163 3.40 -8.04 12.21
CA VAL A 163 4.86 -7.97 12.08
C VAL A 163 5.44 -7.25 13.29
N SER A 164 6.33 -7.93 14.01
CA SER A 164 7.11 -7.31 15.07
C SER A 164 8.00 -6.21 14.51
N TRP A 165 8.09 -5.08 15.21
CA TRP A 165 9.01 -3.99 14.84
C TRP A 165 10.47 -4.47 14.71
N ARG A 166 10.88 -5.52 15.43
CA ARG A 166 12.25 -6.08 15.32
C ARG A 166 12.51 -6.82 14.02
N GLU A 167 11.46 -7.36 13.43
CA GLU A 167 11.55 -8.21 12.24
C GLU A 167 11.07 -7.49 10.98
N ILE A 168 10.74 -6.19 11.08
CA ILE A 168 10.19 -5.42 9.96
C ILE A 168 11.13 -5.48 8.75
N ASP A 169 12.43 -5.27 8.93
CA ASP A 169 13.41 -5.25 7.83
C ASP A 169 13.45 -6.60 7.09
N ARG A 170 13.39 -7.69 7.85
CA ARG A 170 13.35 -9.05 7.29
C ARG A 170 12.07 -9.26 6.50
N CYS A 171 10.92 -8.88 7.06
CA CYS A 171 9.64 -9.01 6.39
C CYS A 171 9.60 -8.15 5.13
N LEU A 172 10.09 -6.90 5.16
CA LEU A 172 10.08 -5.98 4.02
C LEU A 172 10.85 -6.51 2.80
N GLN A 173 11.77 -7.46 2.96
CA GLN A 173 12.40 -8.15 1.84
C GLN A 173 11.41 -8.99 1.02
N ASP A 174 10.26 -9.35 1.60
CA ASP A 174 9.16 -10.04 0.93
C ASP A 174 8.34 -9.10 0.03
N LEU A 175 8.42 -7.77 0.23
CA LEU A 175 7.70 -6.76 -0.58
C LEU A 175 8.33 -6.50 -1.95
N ARG A 176 9.19 -7.41 -2.44
CA ARG A 176 9.81 -7.27 -3.75
C ARG A 176 8.73 -7.02 -4.81
N PRO A 177 8.75 -5.87 -5.51
CA PRO A 177 7.87 -5.71 -6.66
C PRO A 177 8.24 -6.81 -7.65
N ALA A 178 7.23 -7.47 -8.22
CA ALA A 178 7.46 -8.43 -9.29
C ALA A 178 8.38 -7.76 -10.32
N ALA A 179 9.51 -8.41 -10.62
CA ALA A 179 10.45 -7.89 -11.60
C ALA A 179 9.70 -7.66 -12.92
N PRO A 180 10.01 -6.61 -13.69
CA PRO A 180 9.47 -6.47 -15.04
C PRO A 180 9.84 -7.74 -15.85
N GLY A 181 8.85 -8.62 -16.08
CA GLY A 181 9.05 -9.90 -16.80
C GLY A 181 8.81 -11.19 -15.99
N ASP A 182 8.31 -11.13 -14.76
CA ASP A 182 7.94 -12.34 -14.01
C ASP A 182 6.72 -13.07 -14.64
N PRO A 183 6.86 -14.34 -15.09
CA PRO A 183 5.78 -15.11 -15.71
C PRO A 183 4.59 -15.40 -14.77
N ALA A 184 4.75 -15.23 -13.45
CA ALA A 184 3.65 -15.39 -12.49
C ALA A 184 2.63 -14.23 -12.50
N ALA A 185 2.91 -13.12 -13.19
CA ALA A 185 2.01 -11.97 -13.32
C ALA A 185 0.97 -12.09 -14.47
N GLY A 186 0.90 -13.24 -15.14
CA GLY A 186 -0.08 -13.52 -16.19
C GLY A 186 -1.50 -13.54 -15.66
N GLY A 187 -2.21 -12.42 -15.77
CA GLY A 187 -3.68 -12.40 -15.69
C GLY A 187 -4.29 -13.34 -16.75
N PRO A 188 -5.54 -13.81 -16.56
CA PRO A 188 -6.14 -14.78 -17.48
C PRO A 188 -6.09 -14.21 -18.90
N GLU A 189 -5.38 -14.91 -19.78
CA GLU A 189 -5.39 -14.61 -21.21
C GLU A 189 -6.84 -14.49 -21.65
N ARG A 190 -7.26 -13.27 -22.02
CA ARG A 190 -8.53 -13.08 -22.71
C ARG A 190 -8.36 -13.75 -24.06
N GLY A 191 -8.78 -15.02 -24.14
CA GLY A 191 -8.83 -15.77 -25.37
C GLY A 191 -9.48 -14.90 -26.44
N SER A 192 -8.71 -14.55 -27.47
CA SER A 192 -9.22 -13.83 -28.62
C SER A 192 -10.20 -14.77 -29.32
N GLY A 193 -11.47 -14.69 -28.94
CA GLY A 193 -12.56 -15.34 -29.66
C GLY A 193 -12.63 -14.77 -31.07
N ARG A 194 -11.96 -15.42 -32.02
CA ARG A 194 -12.27 -15.26 -33.44
C ARG A 194 -13.71 -15.70 -33.62
N ARG A 195 -14.63 -14.74 -33.72
CA ARG A 195 -15.97 -14.96 -34.25
C ARG A 195 -15.81 -15.55 -35.65
N ARG A 196 -16.19 -16.81 -35.83
CA ARG A 196 -16.38 -17.38 -37.17
C ARG A 196 -17.68 -16.79 -37.73
N SER A 197 -17.56 -16.04 -38.81
CA SER A 197 -18.71 -15.63 -39.64
C SER A 197 -19.40 -16.87 -40.21
N PRO A 198 -20.74 -16.93 -40.30
CA PRO A 198 -21.42 -18.02 -40.98
C PRO A 198 -21.23 -17.86 -42.50
N GLN A 199 -20.62 -18.83 -43.16
CA GLN A 199 -20.58 -18.88 -44.62
C GLN A 199 -21.85 -19.54 -45.17
N GLY A 200 -22.54 -18.80 -46.04
CA GLY A 200 -23.06 -19.26 -47.33
C GLY A 200 -24.04 -20.45 -47.36
N VAL A 201 -25.33 -20.14 -47.52
CA VAL A 201 -26.34 -21.06 -48.05
C VAL A 201 -26.08 -21.30 -49.55
N PRO A 202 -26.02 -22.55 -50.06
CA PRO A 202 -25.88 -22.79 -51.50
C PRO A 202 -27.24 -22.67 -52.23
N PRO A 203 -27.25 -22.29 -53.53
CA PRO A 203 -28.48 -22.05 -54.27
C PRO A 203 -29.22 -23.34 -54.65
N ARG A 204 -30.56 -23.25 -54.67
CA ARG A 204 -31.49 -24.28 -55.14
C ARG A 204 -31.27 -24.58 -56.62
N ARG A 205 -31.16 -25.87 -56.97
CA ARG A 205 -31.28 -26.35 -58.35
C ARG A 205 -32.75 -26.52 -58.70
N THR A 206 -33.22 -25.79 -59.70
CA THR A 206 -34.43 -26.09 -60.47
C THR A 206 -34.10 -27.25 -61.42
N ILE A 207 -34.91 -28.31 -61.40
CA ILE A 207 -34.86 -29.40 -62.38
C ILE A 207 -35.93 -29.07 -63.42
N GLY A 208 -35.49 -28.89 -64.66
CA GLY A 208 -36.27 -29.05 -65.88
C GLY A 208 -35.68 -30.21 -66.67
#